data_AF-A0A9E6F0G2-F1
#
_entry.id   AF-A0A9E6F0G2-F1
#
_cell.length_a   1.000
_cell.length_b   1.000
_cell.length_c   1.000
_cell.angle_alpha   90.00
_cell.angle_beta   90.00
_cell.angle_gamma   90.00
#
_symmetry.space_group_name_H-M   'P 1'
#
loop_
_entity.id
_entity.type
_entity.pdbx_description
1 polymer ?
#
loop_
_entity_poly.entity_id
_entity_poly.type
_entity_poly.pdbx_seq_one_letter_code
_entity_poly.pdbx_strand_id
1 'polypeptide(L)'
;MNVTEIETLRKIALVFKNNQEAILENWTMAVKRDGITRSSEDLECFRNGFKVLLRDFSYYLSKKDLDGYYRGNKVIARQLANNDVSFSKFVKAFHLFEESYKDHLVAAFHLEDLVNALGTIDLLHHDTISLISEVYLDIKDVTVFALARLAELRDPETGHHLERTREYSATLAKHLGQSEHFVNLIYRVGPLHDIGKVGIRDSILLKPGPLTSSEYEEMKTHCVIGAETIQRIIDEQKVSNGYFVMAKEIILYHHEQYDGSGYPEGLRGCDSFGCEDFRAGRYL
;
A
#
# COMPACT_ATOMS: atom_id res chain seq x y z
N MET A 1 -1.36 20.24 20.00
CA MET A 1 -0.95 21.58 19.56
C MET A 1 -1.10 22.59 20.70
N ASN A 2 -0.17 23.53 20.81
CA ASN A 2 -0.20 24.66 21.74
C ASN A 2 -0.95 25.89 21.16
N VAL A 3 -1.12 26.94 21.96
CA VAL A 3 -1.88 28.16 21.56
C VAL A 3 -1.21 28.87 20.38
N THR A 4 0.12 28.96 20.39
CA THR A 4 0.91 29.62 19.33
C THR A 4 0.75 28.90 17.99
N GLU A 5 0.80 27.57 17.98
CA GLU A 5 0.56 26.75 16.77
C GLU A 5 -0.85 26.98 16.20
N ILE A 6 -1.86 27.09 17.07
CA ILE A 6 -3.25 27.37 16.65
C ILE A 6 -3.36 28.75 15.98
N GLU A 7 -2.68 29.77 16.50
CA GLU A 7 -2.69 31.11 15.91
C GLU A 7 -1.94 31.16 14.58
N THR A 8 -0.80 30.47 14.51
CA THR A 8 -0.03 30.30 13.28
C THR A 8 -0.89 29.63 12.20
N LEU A 9 -1.61 28.56 12.52
CA LEU A 9 -2.52 27.88 11.59
C LEU A 9 -3.65 28.78 11.09
N ARG A 10 -4.15 29.71 11.90
CA ARG A 10 -5.15 30.70 11.45
C ARG A 10 -4.60 31.67 10.42
N LYS A 11 -3.36 32.13 10.60
CA LYS A 11 -2.69 32.99 9.63
C LYS A 11 -2.48 32.22 8.32
N ILE A 12 -2.03 30.97 8.38
CA ILE A 12 -1.85 30.10 7.21
C ILE A 12 -3.18 29.86 6.50
N ALA A 13 -4.24 29.56 7.24
CA ALA A 13 -5.59 29.36 6.71
C ALA A 13 -6.09 30.58 5.93
N LEU A 14 -5.73 31.80 6.35
CA LEU A 14 -6.02 33.03 5.63
C LEU A 14 -5.19 33.17 4.35
N VAL A 15 -3.90 32.82 4.39
CA VAL A 15 -3.04 32.79 3.20
C VAL A 15 -3.61 31.83 2.15
N PHE A 16 -3.97 30.61 2.55
CA PHE A 16 -4.56 29.63 1.63
C PHE A 16 -5.90 30.11 1.07
N LYS A 17 -6.77 30.68 1.91
CA LYS A 17 -8.06 31.24 1.47
C LYS A 17 -7.89 32.32 0.41
N ASN A 18 -6.91 33.20 0.59
CA ASN A 18 -6.69 34.35 -0.30
C ASN A 18 -5.95 33.98 -1.60
N ASN A 19 -5.21 32.86 -1.61
CA ASN A 19 -4.37 32.46 -2.73
C ASN A 19 -4.79 31.12 -3.36
N GLN A 20 -5.99 30.61 -3.05
CA GLN A 20 -6.42 29.26 -3.43
C GLN A 20 -6.28 28.97 -4.93
N GLU A 21 -6.78 29.84 -5.81
CA GLU A 21 -6.69 29.60 -7.26
C GLU A 21 -5.25 29.68 -7.76
N ALA A 22 -4.44 30.62 -7.26
CA ALA A 22 -3.03 30.76 -7.62
C ALA A 22 -2.22 29.51 -7.20
N ILE A 23 -2.45 29.00 -5.99
CA ILE A 23 -1.84 27.76 -5.49
C ILE A 23 -2.19 26.58 -6.42
N LEU A 24 -3.48 26.42 -6.76
CA LEU A 24 -3.93 25.32 -7.63
C LEU A 24 -3.42 25.46 -9.07
N GLU A 25 -3.28 26.68 -9.60
CA GLU A 25 -2.68 26.94 -10.91
C GLU A 25 -1.19 26.62 -10.93
N ASN A 26 -0.42 27.11 -9.95
CA ASN A 26 1.00 26.80 -9.78
C ASN A 26 1.22 25.28 -9.69
N TRP A 27 0.42 24.61 -8.87
CA TRP A 27 0.42 23.16 -8.74
C TRP A 27 0.12 22.45 -10.08
N THR A 28 -0.91 22.90 -10.80
CA THR A 28 -1.32 22.30 -12.10
C THR A 28 -0.21 22.42 -13.13
N MET A 29 0.49 23.56 -13.17
CA MET A 29 1.65 23.76 -14.03
C MET A 29 2.80 22.82 -13.66
N ALA A 30 3.11 22.68 -12.36
CA ALA A 30 4.16 21.80 -11.89
C ALA A 30 3.88 20.32 -12.21
N VAL A 31 2.64 19.86 -12.00
CA VAL A 31 2.22 18.48 -12.32
C VAL A 31 2.35 18.16 -13.80
N LYS A 32 1.98 19.10 -14.67
CA LYS A 32 2.14 18.96 -16.13
C LYS A 32 3.61 18.96 -16.52
N ARG A 33 4.41 19.86 -15.96
CA ARG A 33 5.86 19.97 -16.21
C ARG A 33 6.60 18.69 -15.82
N ASP A 34 6.28 18.13 -14.65
CA ASP A 34 6.99 16.97 -14.09
C ASP A 34 6.37 15.64 -14.56
N GLY A 35 5.34 15.70 -15.42
CA GLY A 35 4.73 14.55 -16.08
C GLY A 35 4.06 13.57 -15.11
N ILE A 36 3.58 14.04 -13.95
CA ILE A 36 3.00 13.19 -12.91
C ILE A 36 1.76 12.44 -13.42
N THR A 37 0.94 13.12 -14.23
CA THR A 37 -0.12 12.48 -15.00
C THR A 37 -0.30 13.15 -16.36
N ARG A 38 -0.67 12.34 -17.36
CA ARG A 38 -1.11 12.79 -18.69
C ARG A 38 -2.61 12.63 -18.89
N SER A 39 -3.28 11.98 -17.93
CA SER A 39 -4.74 11.81 -17.90
C SER A 39 -5.37 13.11 -17.39
N SER A 40 -6.26 13.68 -18.20
CA SER A 40 -7.07 14.83 -17.79
C SER A 40 -8.00 14.51 -16.62
N GLU A 41 -8.43 13.24 -16.51
CA GLU A 41 -9.28 12.78 -15.41
C GLU A 41 -8.50 12.70 -14.10
N ASP A 42 -7.29 12.13 -14.10
CA ASP A 42 -6.40 12.09 -12.94
C ASP A 42 -6.08 13.50 -12.46
N LEU A 43 -5.77 14.41 -13.40
CA LEU A 43 -5.42 15.79 -13.10
C LEU A 43 -6.58 16.51 -12.42
N GLU A 44 -7.79 16.33 -12.93
CA GLU A 44 -9.00 16.93 -12.38
C GLU A 44 -9.36 16.32 -11.01
N CYS A 45 -9.17 15.01 -10.85
CA CYS A 45 -9.34 14.32 -9.57
C CYS A 45 -8.41 14.90 -8.49
N PHE A 46 -7.11 15.02 -8.79
CA PHE A 46 -6.15 15.65 -7.88
C PHE A 46 -6.49 17.11 -7.60
N ARG A 47 -6.81 17.90 -8.63
CA ARG A 47 -7.14 19.32 -8.49
C ARG A 47 -8.34 19.50 -7.56
N ASN A 48 -9.38 18.68 -7.71
CA ASN A 48 -10.55 18.70 -6.84
C ASN A 48 -10.22 18.27 -5.42
N GLY A 49 -9.40 17.23 -5.24
CA GLY A 49 -8.89 16.82 -3.93
C GLY A 49 -8.15 17.94 -3.19
N PHE A 50 -7.18 18.60 -3.86
CA PHE A 50 -6.44 19.72 -3.28
C PHE A 50 -7.30 20.97 -3.05
N LYS A 51 -8.29 21.22 -3.90
CA LYS A 51 -9.28 22.27 -3.68
C LYS A 51 -10.09 22.03 -2.40
N VAL A 52 -10.53 20.80 -2.18
CA VAL A 52 -11.21 20.42 -0.92
C VAL A 52 -10.26 20.56 0.26
N LEU A 53 -9.00 20.11 0.14
CA LEU A 53 -7.99 20.24 1.19
C LEU A 53 -7.78 21.71 1.59
N LEU A 54 -7.56 22.62 0.63
CA LEU A 54 -7.40 24.05 0.88
C LEU A 54 -8.64 24.66 1.55
N ARG A 55 -9.83 24.32 1.06
CA ARG A 55 -11.10 24.78 1.64
C ARG A 55 -11.28 24.30 3.08
N ASP A 56 -11.05 23.01 3.32
CA ASP A 56 -11.23 22.37 4.61
C ASP A 56 -10.16 22.87 5.60
N PHE A 57 -8.93 23.09 5.15
CA PHE A 57 -7.88 23.76 5.90
C PHE A 57 -8.35 25.15 6.33
N SER A 58 -8.85 25.98 5.40
CA SER A 58 -9.38 27.31 5.73
C SER A 58 -10.59 27.27 6.66
N TYR A 59 -11.50 26.31 6.49
CA TYR A 59 -12.74 26.21 7.26
C TYR A 59 -12.50 25.68 8.68
N TYR A 60 -11.94 24.48 8.81
CA TYR A 60 -11.80 23.77 10.09
C TYR A 60 -10.77 24.43 11.00
N LEU A 61 -9.65 24.91 10.45
CA LEU A 61 -8.62 25.56 11.27
C LEU A 61 -9.03 26.97 11.72
N SER A 62 -9.86 27.68 10.96
CA SER A 62 -10.45 28.94 11.45
C SER A 62 -11.29 28.71 12.72
N LYS A 63 -11.91 27.53 12.83
CA LYS A 63 -12.79 27.11 13.94
C LYS A 63 -12.08 26.31 15.04
N LYS A 64 -10.77 26.04 14.91
CA LYS A 64 -9.99 25.16 15.81
C LYS A 64 -10.50 23.71 15.86
N ASP A 65 -11.11 23.23 14.78
CA ASP A 65 -11.66 21.88 14.68
C ASP A 65 -10.69 20.95 13.92
N LEU A 66 -9.62 20.51 14.59
CA LEU A 66 -8.64 19.58 14.00
C LEU A 66 -9.27 18.24 13.65
N ASP A 67 -10.18 17.73 14.48
CA ASP A 67 -10.85 16.45 14.22
C ASP A 67 -11.70 16.52 12.94
N GLY A 68 -12.37 17.66 12.70
CA GLY A 68 -13.10 17.93 11.47
C GLY A 68 -12.20 17.95 10.25
N TYR A 69 -11.02 18.58 10.36
CA TYR A 69 -10.01 18.59 9.31
C TYR A 69 -9.54 17.16 8.96
N TYR A 70 -9.16 16.37 9.97
CA TYR A 70 -8.72 14.99 9.74
C TYR A 70 -9.84 14.09 9.20
N ARG A 71 -11.09 14.26 9.66
CA ARG A 71 -12.24 13.54 9.09
C ARG A 71 -12.46 13.88 7.62
N GLY A 72 -12.32 15.14 7.23
CA GLY A 72 -12.37 15.58 5.82
C GLY A 72 -11.30 14.91 4.97
N ASN A 73 -10.07 14.85 5.48
CA ASN A 73 -8.95 14.23 4.77
C ASN A 73 -9.14 12.71 4.55
N LYS A 74 -9.81 12.00 5.47
CA LYS A 74 -10.21 10.58 5.25
C LYS A 74 -11.14 10.41 4.06
N VAL A 75 -12.01 11.39 3.79
CA VAL A 75 -12.94 11.34 2.64
C VAL A 75 -12.17 11.52 1.33
N ILE A 76 -11.24 12.49 1.29
CA ILE A 76 -10.36 12.72 0.14
C ILE A 76 -9.51 11.46 -0.13
N ALA A 77 -8.96 10.85 0.92
CA ALA A 77 -8.20 9.60 0.83
C ALA A 77 -8.97 8.51 0.08
N ARG A 78 -10.22 8.28 0.47
CA ARG A 78 -11.10 7.27 -0.14
C ARG A 78 -11.44 7.62 -1.58
N GLN A 79 -11.71 8.89 -1.87
CA GLN A 79 -11.98 9.33 -3.24
C GLN A 79 -10.78 9.14 -4.16
N LEU A 80 -9.57 9.45 -3.69
CA LEU A 80 -8.34 9.20 -4.44
C LEU A 80 -8.09 7.71 -4.66
N ALA A 81 -8.32 6.88 -3.62
CA ALA A 81 -8.18 5.44 -3.73
C ALA A 81 -9.17 4.80 -4.72
N ASN A 82 -10.35 5.38 -4.89
CA ASN A 82 -11.38 4.89 -5.83
C ASN A 82 -11.15 5.29 -7.29
N ASN A 83 -10.20 6.19 -7.59
CA ASN A 83 -10.00 6.75 -8.94
C ASN A 83 -8.79 6.13 -9.68
N ASP A 84 -8.36 4.91 -9.33
CA ASP A 84 -7.21 4.20 -9.93
C ASP A 84 -5.88 4.98 -9.96
N VAL A 85 -5.81 6.06 -9.18
CA VAL A 85 -4.60 6.86 -9.05
C VAL A 85 -3.61 6.10 -8.17
N SER A 86 -2.47 5.75 -8.76
CA SER A 86 -1.34 5.17 -8.02
C SER A 86 -0.96 6.05 -6.83
N PHE A 87 -0.86 5.46 -5.64
CA PHE A 87 -0.42 6.15 -4.42
C PHE A 87 0.94 6.85 -4.60
N SER A 88 1.85 6.31 -5.42
CA SER A 88 3.13 6.98 -5.73
C SER A 88 2.92 8.29 -6.50
N LYS A 89 1.98 8.32 -7.46
CA LYS A 89 1.60 9.56 -8.15
C LYS A 89 0.98 10.55 -7.18
N PHE A 90 0.15 10.09 -6.24
CA PHE A 90 -0.43 10.93 -5.21
C PHE A 90 0.65 11.58 -4.33
N VAL A 91 1.61 10.81 -3.80
CA VAL A 91 2.70 11.36 -2.97
C VAL A 91 3.48 12.44 -3.73
N LYS A 92 3.82 12.20 -5.00
CA LYS A 92 4.50 13.20 -5.84
C LYS A 92 3.63 14.44 -6.09
N ALA A 93 2.35 14.25 -6.40
CA ALA A 93 1.40 15.35 -6.59
C ALA A 93 1.24 16.17 -5.30
N PHE A 94 1.25 15.51 -4.14
CA PHE A 94 1.17 16.16 -2.83
C PHE A 94 2.43 16.99 -2.54
N HIS A 95 3.63 16.48 -2.81
CA HIS A 95 4.86 17.27 -2.67
C HIS A 95 4.83 18.52 -3.56
N LEU A 96 4.39 18.40 -4.81
CA LEU A 96 4.23 19.57 -5.68
C LEU A 96 3.17 20.55 -5.15
N PHE A 97 2.16 20.04 -4.44
CA PHE A 97 1.17 20.89 -3.78
C PHE A 97 1.82 21.65 -2.63
N GLU A 98 2.72 21.01 -1.87
CA GLU A 98 3.50 21.68 -0.83
C GLU A 98 4.38 22.81 -1.37
N GLU A 99 5.07 22.57 -2.48
CA GLU A 99 5.85 23.59 -3.16
C GLU A 99 4.99 24.76 -3.65
N SER A 100 3.76 24.50 -4.10
CA SER A 100 2.92 25.49 -4.79
C SER A 100 2.47 26.66 -3.93
N TYR A 101 2.49 26.53 -2.59
CA TYR A 101 2.12 27.60 -1.67
C TYR A 101 3.29 28.22 -0.90
N LYS A 102 4.53 27.74 -1.07
CA LYS A 102 5.69 28.20 -0.28
C LYS A 102 5.93 29.70 -0.43
N ASP A 103 5.91 30.21 -1.65
CA ASP A 103 6.15 31.64 -1.92
C ASP A 103 5.08 32.53 -1.27
N HIS A 104 3.83 32.04 -1.20
CA HIS A 104 2.74 32.75 -0.53
C HIS A 104 2.94 32.80 0.99
N LEU A 105 3.54 31.76 1.59
CA LEU A 105 3.90 31.78 3.02
C LEU A 105 5.10 32.68 3.28
N VAL A 106 6.14 32.62 2.45
CA VAL A 106 7.32 33.50 2.55
C VAL A 106 6.90 34.97 2.47
N ALA A 107 5.94 35.30 1.59
CA ALA A 107 5.43 36.66 1.47
C ALA A 107 4.55 37.11 2.65
N ALA A 108 3.92 36.19 3.37
CA ALA A 108 2.94 36.49 4.42
C ALA A 108 3.50 36.49 5.85
N PHE A 109 4.68 35.90 6.07
CA PHE A 109 5.26 35.71 7.39
C PHE A 109 6.65 36.35 7.51
N HIS A 110 6.95 36.88 8.70
CA HIS A 110 8.34 37.20 9.07
C HIS A 110 9.14 35.90 9.27
N LEU A 111 10.47 35.97 9.11
CA LEU A 111 11.35 34.79 9.10
C LEU A 111 11.18 33.91 10.35
N GLU A 112 11.03 34.50 11.53
CA GLU A 112 10.85 33.78 12.80
C GLU A 112 9.50 33.05 12.87
N ASP A 113 8.42 33.67 12.38
CA ASP A 113 7.09 33.06 12.34
C ASP A 113 6.98 32.01 11.21
N LEU A 114 7.75 32.18 10.13
CA LEU A 114 7.74 31.28 8.98
C LEU A 114 8.21 29.87 9.35
N VAL A 115 9.25 29.75 10.18
CA VAL A 115 9.75 28.43 10.64
C VAL A 115 8.66 27.69 11.43
N ASN A 116 7.97 28.40 12.33
CA ASN A 116 6.86 27.82 13.09
C ASN A 116 5.68 27.45 12.17
N ALA A 117 5.39 28.28 11.16
CA ALA A 117 4.34 28.02 10.19
C ALA A 117 4.61 26.77 9.35
N LEU A 118 5.84 26.63 8.84
CA LEU A 118 6.26 25.46 8.07
C LEU A 118 6.21 24.20 8.94
N GLY A 119 6.78 24.23 10.15
CA GLY A 119 6.74 23.08 11.05
C GLY A 119 5.31 22.63 11.40
N THR A 120 4.37 23.55 11.53
CA THR A 120 2.97 23.19 11.83
C THR A 120 2.24 22.60 10.61
N ILE A 121 2.51 23.12 9.41
CA ILE A 121 1.97 22.53 8.15
C ILE A 121 2.56 21.14 7.94
N ASP A 122 3.87 20.98 8.11
CA ASP A 122 4.56 19.71 7.90
C ASP A 122 3.96 18.61 8.77
N LEU A 123 3.62 18.90 10.03
CA LEU A 123 2.92 17.96 10.92
C LEU A 123 1.53 17.58 10.37
N LEU A 124 0.72 18.56 9.97
CA LEU A 124 -0.61 18.29 9.42
C LEU A 124 -0.57 17.50 8.10
N HIS A 125 0.43 17.79 7.27
CA HIS A 125 0.63 17.14 5.99
C HIS A 125 1.15 15.72 6.16
N HIS A 126 2.11 15.52 7.06
CA HIS A 126 2.56 14.19 7.45
C HIS A 126 1.39 13.33 7.92
N ASP A 127 0.57 13.81 8.85
CA ASP A 127 -0.61 13.07 9.33
C ASP A 127 -1.62 12.77 8.20
N THR A 128 -1.79 13.73 7.29
CA THR A 128 -2.68 13.56 6.12
C THR A 128 -2.16 12.46 5.19
N ILE A 129 -0.87 12.47 4.87
CA ILE A 129 -0.24 11.43 4.06
C ILE A 129 -0.30 10.08 4.78
N SER A 130 0.01 10.02 6.07
CA SER A 130 -0.07 8.79 6.87
C SER A 130 -1.48 8.19 6.83
N LEU A 131 -2.50 9.02 7.00
CA LEU A 131 -3.89 8.57 6.99
C LEU A 131 -4.34 8.10 5.60
N ILE A 132 -3.92 8.79 4.54
CA ILE A 132 -4.21 8.36 3.16
C ILE A 132 -3.48 7.05 2.86
N SER A 133 -2.25 6.90 3.34
CA SER A 133 -1.46 5.67 3.23
C SER A 133 -2.17 4.50 3.91
N GLU A 134 -2.66 4.69 5.14
CA GLU A 134 -3.40 3.69 5.90
C GLU A 134 -4.64 3.20 5.13
N VAL A 135 -5.49 4.13 4.67
CA VAL A 135 -6.68 3.78 3.87
C VAL A 135 -6.32 3.02 2.59
N TYR A 136 -5.26 3.42 1.91
CA TYR A 136 -4.81 2.76 0.69
C TYR A 136 -4.27 1.35 0.95
N LEU A 137 -3.58 1.15 2.08
CA LEU A 137 -3.12 -0.16 2.50
C LEU A 137 -4.28 -1.07 2.92
N ASP A 138 -5.27 -0.56 3.65
CA ASP A 138 -6.47 -1.30 4.02
C ASP A 138 -7.23 -1.81 2.80
N ILE A 139 -7.45 -0.95 1.80
CA ILE A 139 -8.14 -1.32 0.56
C ILE A 139 -7.38 -2.43 -0.17
N LYS A 140 -6.04 -2.31 -0.24
CA LYS A 140 -5.19 -3.35 -0.83
C LYS A 140 -5.32 -4.67 -0.08
N ASP A 141 -5.29 -4.64 1.25
CA ASP A 141 -5.35 -5.84 2.07
C ASP A 141 -6.69 -6.54 1.96
N VAL A 142 -7.79 -5.78 2.00
CA VAL A 142 -9.13 -6.31 1.76
C VAL A 142 -9.25 -6.94 0.37
N THR A 143 -8.69 -6.28 -0.66
CA THR A 143 -8.75 -6.79 -2.05
C THR A 143 -7.96 -8.09 -2.20
N VAL A 144 -6.72 -8.11 -1.70
CA VAL A 144 -5.85 -9.30 -1.73
C VAL A 144 -6.48 -10.46 -0.96
N PHE A 145 -7.00 -10.19 0.23
CA PHE A 145 -7.67 -11.19 1.04
C PHE A 145 -8.95 -11.72 0.38
N ALA A 146 -9.73 -10.85 -0.27
CA ALA A 146 -10.91 -11.27 -1.02
C ALA A 146 -10.56 -12.17 -2.22
N LEU A 147 -9.50 -11.85 -2.97
CA LEU A 147 -9.02 -12.69 -4.08
C LEU A 147 -8.52 -14.06 -3.59
N ALA A 148 -7.75 -14.08 -2.49
CA ALA A 148 -7.34 -15.32 -1.84
C ALA A 148 -8.56 -16.16 -1.42
N ARG A 149 -9.55 -15.52 -0.79
CA ARG A 149 -10.80 -16.19 -0.40
C ARG A 149 -11.59 -16.72 -1.60
N LEU A 150 -11.60 -16.02 -2.73
CA LEU A 150 -12.25 -16.52 -3.95
C LEU A 150 -11.56 -17.77 -4.51
N ALA A 151 -10.23 -17.84 -4.44
CA ALA A 151 -9.49 -19.06 -4.80
C ALA A 151 -9.78 -20.20 -3.82
N GLU A 152 -9.78 -19.91 -2.51
CA GLU A 152 -10.13 -20.85 -1.45
C GLU A 152 -11.57 -21.38 -1.63
N LEU A 153 -12.55 -20.57 -2.03
CA LEU A 153 -13.93 -21.02 -2.23
C LEU A 153 -14.09 -22.11 -3.30
N ARG A 154 -13.13 -22.26 -4.21
CA ARG A 154 -13.12 -23.38 -5.18
C ARG A 154 -12.61 -24.68 -4.59
N ASP A 155 -11.97 -24.63 -3.43
CA ASP A 155 -11.41 -25.78 -2.71
C ASP A 155 -12.22 -25.97 -1.41
N PRO A 156 -12.76 -27.16 -1.11
CA PRO A 156 -13.52 -27.40 0.12
C PRO A 156 -12.65 -27.40 1.40
N GLU A 157 -11.73 -26.47 1.56
CA GLU A 157 -11.02 -26.25 2.82
C GLU A 157 -11.92 -25.60 3.88
N THR A 158 -11.62 -25.91 5.14
CA THR A 158 -12.41 -25.47 6.29
C THR A 158 -12.50 -23.95 6.39
N GLY A 159 -13.66 -23.43 6.80
CA GLY A 159 -13.85 -22.00 7.03
C GLY A 159 -12.78 -21.41 7.95
N HIS A 160 -12.29 -20.22 7.58
CA HIS A 160 -11.27 -19.42 8.25
C HIS A 160 -9.81 -19.92 8.16
N HIS A 161 -9.45 -20.77 7.18
CA HIS A 161 -8.06 -21.20 7.00
C HIS A 161 -7.12 -20.04 6.69
N LEU A 162 -7.48 -19.14 5.77
CA LEU A 162 -6.66 -17.96 5.46
C LEU A 162 -6.36 -17.09 6.69
N GLU A 163 -7.34 -16.87 7.56
CA GLU A 163 -7.19 -16.11 8.81
C GLU A 163 -6.22 -16.81 9.75
N ARG A 164 -6.36 -18.13 9.95
CA ARG A 164 -5.46 -18.88 10.83
C ARG A 164 -4.03 -18.88 10.29
N THR A 165 -3.86 -19.17 9.01
CA THR A 165 -2.54 -19.29 8.37
C THR A 165 -1.76 -17.98 8.46
N ARG A 166 -2.38 -16.82 8.17
CA ARG A 166 -1.67 -15.54 8.31
C ARG A 166 -1.29 -15.20 9.75
N GLU A 167 -2.16 -15.49 10.72
CA GLU A 167 -1.91 -15.23 12.14
C GLU A 167 -0.77 -16.12 12.68
N TYR A 168 -0.75 -17.40 12.28
CA TYR A 168 0.31 -18.33 12.64
C TYR A 168 1.64 -17.91 12.03
N SER A 169 1.68 -17.60 10.73
CA SER A 169 2.90 -17.16 10.05
C SER A 169 3.48 -15.89 10.66
N ALA A 170 2.64 -14.89 10.96
CA ALA A 170 3.10 -13.66 11.61
C ALA A 170 3.58 -13.91 13.05
N THR A 171 2.88 -14.75 13.81
CA THR A 171 3.27 -15.11 15.18
C THR A 171 4.60 -15.85 15.22
N LEU A 172 4.81 -16.79 14.30
CA LEU A 172 6.08 -17.51 14.15
C LEU A 172 7.21 -16.56 13.77
N ALA A 173 7.00 -15.70 12.78
CA ALA A 173 7.99 -14.70 12.37
C ALA A 173 8.41 -13.77 13.54
N LYS A 174 7.45 -13.32 14.35
CA LYS A 174 7.72 -12.54 15.58
C LYS A 174 8.59 -13.32 16.56
N HIS A 175 8.26 -14.58 16.84
CA HIS A 175 9.02 -15.42 17.77
C HIS A 175 10.44 -15.72 17.27
N LEU A 176 10.65 -15.76 15.96
CA LEU A 176 11.96 -15.92 15.32
C LEU A 176 12.78 -14.62 15.29
N GLY A 177 12.29 -13.53 15.88
CA GLY A 177 13.01 -12.25 15.95
C GLY A 177 13.06 -11.49 14.63
N GLN A 178 12.14 -11.77 13.70
CA GLN A 178 12.05 -11.03 12.43
C GLN A 178 11.60 -9.58 12.66
N SER A 179 11.93 -8.70 11.72
CA SER A 179 11.54 -7.29 11.80
C SER A 179 10.02 -7.11 11.72
N GLU A 180 9.51 -6.03 12.30
CA GLU A 180 8.09 -5.68 12.20
C GLU A 180 7.64 -5.55 10.72
N HIS A 181 8.53 -5.06 9.86
CA HIS A 181 8.29 -5.00 8.43
C HIS A 181 8.07 -6.40 7.82
N PHE A 182 8.95 -7.37 8.10
CA PHE A 182 8.81 -8.76 7.62
C PHE A 182 7.52 -9.39 8.13
N VAL A 183 7.24 -9.22 9.43
CA VAL A 183 6.05 -9.76 10.10
C VAL A 183 4.76 -9.22 9.46
N ASN A 184 4.70 -7.92 9.21
CA ASN A 184 3.55 -7.30 8.54
C ASN A 184 3.44 -7.78 7.09
N LEU A 185 4.56 -8.00 6.41
CA LEU A 185 4.57 -8.47 5.03
C LEU A 185 4.02 -9.90 4.91
N ILE A 186 4.57 -10.85 5.69
CA ILE A 186 4.14 -12.25 5.67
C ILE A 186 2.68 -12.40 6.09
N TYR A 187 2.20 -11.57 7.02
CA TYR A 187 0.78 -11.52 7.40
C TYR A 187 -0.12 -11.18 6.21
N ARG A 188 0.30 -10.21 5.39
CA ARG A 188 -0.50 -9.67 4.29
C ARG A 188 -0.46 -10.57 3.05
N VAL A 189 0.70 -11.13 2.73
CA VAL A 189 0.88 -11.95 1.52
C VAL A 189 0.70 -13.45 1.74
N GLY A 190 0.82 -13.94 2.98
CA GLY A 190 0.61 -15.35 3.32
C GLY A 190 -0.70 -15.97 2.82
N PRO A 191 -1.84 -15.23 2.86
CA PRO A 191 -3.10 -15.72 2.29
C PRO A 191 -3.04 -16.06 0.79
N LEU A 192 -2.06 -15.53 0.05
CA LEU A 192 -1.96 -15.79 -1.39
C LEU A 192 -1.35 -17.15 -1.76
N HIS A 193 -0.81 -17.93 -0.82
CA HIS A 193 -0.07 -19.17 -1.11
C HIS A 193 -0.77 -20.08 -2.13
N ASP A 194 -2.10 -20.22 -2.00
CA ASP A 194 -2.93 -21.09 -2.83
C ASP A 194 -3.61 -20.39 -4.03
N ILE A 195 -3.29 -19.13 -4.32
CA ILE A 195 -3.97 -18.35 -5.38
C ILE A 195 -3.90 -19.04 -6.75
N GLY A 196 -2.87 -19.83 -7.01
CA GLY A 196 -2.69 -20.57 -8.25
C GLY A 196 -3.67 -21.73 -8.46
N LYS A 197 -4.42 -22.16 -7.43
CA LYS A 197 -5.47 -23.19 -7.55
C LYS A 197 -6.55 -22.79 -8.55
N VAL A 198 -6.69 -21.48 -8.84
CA VAL A 198 -7.58 -20.98 -9.90
C VAL A 198 -7.26 -21.55 -11.29
N GLY A 199 -6.00 -21.95 -11.54
CA GLY A 199 -5.57 -22.55 -12.80
C GLY A 199 -5.74 -24.07 -12.87
N ILE A 200 -6.16 -24.73 -11.77
CA ILE A 200 -6.33 -26.18 -11.72
C ILE A 200 -7.72 -26.56 -12.24
N ARG A 201 -7.78 -27.66 -13.02
CA ARG A 201 -9.04 -28.20 -13.56
C ARG A 201 -9.96 -28.67 -12.43
N ASP A 202 -11.25 -28.35 -12.54
CA ASP A 202 -12.27 -28.76 -11.55
C ASP A 202 -12.31 -30.27 -11.33
N SER A 203 -12.10 -31.07 -12.39
CA SER A 203 -12.09 -32.54 -12.29
C SER A 203 -10.95 -33.08 -11.40
N ILE A 204 -9.91 -32.28 -11.16
CA ILE A 204 -8.81 -32.59 -10.26
C ILE A 204 -9.04 -31.93 -8.90
N LEU A 205 -9.31 -30.61 -8.89
CA LEU A 205 -9.49 -29.83 -7.67
C LEU A 205 -10.67 -30.33 -6.82
N LEU A 206 -11.78 -30.68 -7.45
CA LEU A 206 -13.01 -31.12 -6.77
C LEU A 206 -13.17 -32.64 -6.76
N LYS A 207 -12.11 -33.40 -7.07
CA LYS A 207 -12.21 -34.86 -7.20
C LYS A 207 -12.60 -35.49 -5.85
N PRO A 208 -13.70 -36.26 -5.76
CA PRO A 208 -14.01 -37.00 -4.55
C PRO A 208 -13.10 -38.23 -4.45
N GLY A 209 -12.11 -38.19 -3.55
CA GLY A 209 -11.19 -39.28 -3.29
C GLY A 209 -9.74 -38.97 -3.70
N PRO A 210 -8.83 -39.96 -3.63
CA PRO A 210 -7.42 -39.72 -3.90
C PRO A 210 -7.15 -39.37 -5.37
N LEU A 211 -6.19 -38.47 -5.57
CA LEU A 211 -5.62 -38.18 -6.88
C LEU A 211 -4.75 -39.37 -7.34
N THR A 212 -4.82 -39.67 -8.63
CA THR A 212 -3.82 -40.51 -9.30
C THR A 212 -2.50 -39.75 -9.38
N SER A 213 -1.39 -40.45 -9.65
CA SER A 213 -0.08 -39.80 -9.79
C SER A 213 -0.08 -38.67 -10.82
N SER A 214 -0.72 -38.86 -11.99
CA SER A 214 -0.79 -37.81 -13.01
C SER A 214 -1.64 -36.61 -12.59
N GLU A 215 -2.72 -36.84 -11.85
CA GLU A 215 -3.56 -35.74 -11.34
C GLU A 215 -2.85 -34.99 -10.21
N TYR A 216 -2.06 -35.69 -9.40
CA TYR A 216 -1.23 -35.08 -8.38
C TYR A 216 -0.12 -34.22 -8.99
N GLU A 217 0.54 -34.69 -10.06
CA GLU A 217 1.51 -33.87 -10.80
C GLU A 217 0.88 -32.58 -11.31
N GLU A 218 -0.36 -32.61 -11.80
CA GLU A 218 -1.06 -31.40 -12.20
C GLU A 218 -1.46 -30.53 -11.00
N MET A 219 -1.94 -31.11 -9.89
CA MET A 219 -2.27 -30.35 -8.68
C MET A 219 -1.08 -29.53 -8.17
N LYS A 220 0.13 -30.10 -8.18
CA LYS A 220 1.37 -29.40 -7.78
C LYS A 220 1.67 -28.14 -8.59
N THR A 221 1.14 -28.02 -9.82
CA THR A 221 1.40 -26.88 -10.70
C THR A 221 0.80 -25.58 -10.18
N HIS A 222 -0.12 -25.60 -9.20
CA HIS A 222 -0.71 -24.38 -8.64
C HIS A 222 0.37 -23.43 -8.08
N CYS A 223 1.44 -23.95 -7.45
CA CYS A 223 2.57 -23.15 -6.99
C CYS A 223 3.19 -22.37 -8.14
N VAL A 224 3.46 -23.05 -9.27
CA VAL A 224 4.09 -22.46 -10.45
C VAL A 224 3.15 -21.45 -11.13
N ILE A 225 1.89 -21.81 -11.33
CA ILE A 225 0.87 -20.94 -11.95
C ILE A 225 0.74 -19.63 -11.18
N GLY A 226 0.62 -19.70 -9.85
CA GLY A 226 0.50 -18.52 -9.00
C GLY A 226 1.78 -17.68 -9.03
N ALA A 227 2.95 -18.30 -8.90
CA ALA A 227 4.23 -17.60 -8.90
C ALA A 227 4.55 -16.92 -10.25
N GLU A 228 4.30 -17.59 -11.37
CA GLU A 228 4.45 -17.03 -12.71
C GLU A 228 3.50 -15.85 -12.94
N THR A 229 2.29 -15.91 -12.39
CA THR A 229 1.34 -14.80 -12.46
C THR A 229 1.90 -13.56 -11.77
N ILE A 230 2.45 -13.71 -10.56
CA ILE A 230 3.10 -12.61 -9.84
C ILE A 230 4.34 -12.11 -10.59
N GLN A 231 5.17 -13.03 -11.12
CA GLN A 231 6.37 -12.66 -11.88
C GLN A 231 6.02 -11.83 -13.12
N ARG A 232 4.97 -12.21 -13.86
CA ARG A 232 4.50 -11.44 -15.01
C ARG A 232 4.08 -10.03 -14.62
N ILE A 233 3.38 -9.86 -13.50
CA ILE A 233 2.99 -8.53 -12.97
C ILE A 233 4.23 -7.71 -12.61
N ILE A 234 5.22 -8.33 -11.95
CA ILE A 234 6.51 -7.69 -11.64
C ILE A 234 7.16 -7.12 -12.91
N ASP A 235 7.21 -7.93 -13.98
CA ASP A 235 7.87 -7.57 -15.23
C ASP A 235 7.08 -6.50 -16.01
N GLU A 236 5.77 -6.66 -16.13
CA GLU A 236 4.88 -5.73 -16.85
C GLU A 236 4.80 -4.36 -16.17
N GLN A 237 4.66 -4.35 -14.84
CA GLN A 237 4.54 -3.12 -14.06
C GLN A 237 5.90 -2.55 -13.65
N LYS A 238 7.00 -3.28 -13.92
CA LYS A 238 8.37 -2.94 -13.51
C LYS A 238 8.46 -2.64 -12.01
N VAL A 239 7.80 -3.47 -11.21
CA VAL A 239 7.74 -3.33 -9.75
C VAL A 239 8.58 -4.39 -9.08
N SER A 240 9.59 -3.96 -8.30
CA SER A 240 10.46 -4.83 -7.53
C SER A 240 10.48 -4.33 -6.09
N ASN A 241 9.46 -4.73 -5.31
CA ASN A 241 9.41 -4.44 -3.89
C ASN A 241 9.24 -5.74 -3.10
N GLY A 242 9.59 -5.71 -1.81
CA GLY A 242 9.54 -6.90 -0.96
C GLY A 242 8.19 -7.59 -0.95
N TYR A 243 7.09 -6.85 -1.15
CA TYR A 243 5.73 -7.41 -1.20
C TYR A 243 5.56 -8.44 -2.31
N PHE A 244 5.88 -8.08 -3.56
CA PHE A 244 5.72 -9.01 -4.67
C PHE A 244 6.74 -10.14 -4.65
N VAL A 245 7.96 -9.86 -4.17
CA VAL A 245 9.01 -10.88 -4.02
C VAL A 245 8.57 -11.94 -3.01
N MET A 246 8.20 -11.53 -1.80
CA MET A 246 7.76 -12.45 -0.75
C MET A 246 6.48 -13.20 -1.13
N ALA A 247 5.51 -12.52 -1.77
CA ALA A 247 4.30 -13.17 -2.26
C ALA A 247 4.64 -14.31 -3.24
N LYS A 248 5.51 -14.03 -4.22
CA LYS A 248 5.97 -15.03 -5.20
C LYS A 248 6.66 -16.21 -4.51
N GLU A 249 7.57 -15.95 -3.59
CA GLU A 249 8.31 -16.99 -2.86
C GLU A 249 7.39 -17.88 -2.03
N ILE A 250 6.44 -17.28 -1.29
CA ILE A 250 5.45 -18.05 -0.51
C ILE A 250 4.63 -18.93 -1.44
N ILE A 251 4.10 -18.36 -2.53
CA ILE A 251 3.29 -19.14 -3.49
C ILE A 251 4.10 -20.29 -4.09
N LEU A 252 5.35 -20.02 -4.51
CA LEU A 252 6.16 -21.02 -5.18
C LEU A 252 6.61 -22.14 -4.23
N TYR A 253 6.96 -21.81 -2.99
CA TYR A 253 7.71 -22.70 -2.11
C TYR A 253 6.97 -23.16 -0.85
N HIS A 254 5.70 -22.82 -0.64
CA HIS A 254 4.97 -23.23 0.57
C HIS A 254 4.77 -24.75 0.73
N HIS A 255 4.99 -25.53 -0.34
CA HIS A 255 5.00 -26.99 -0.32
C HIS A 255 6.41 -27.61 -0.38
N GLU A 256 7.46 -26.80 -0.31
CA GLU A 256 8.80 -27.30 -0.10
C GLU A 256 8.95 -27.88 1.31
N GLN A 257 9.78 -28.91 1.43
CA GLN A 257 10.04 -29.58 2.71
C GLN A 257 11.53 -29.53 3.02
N TYR A 258 11.87 -29.35 4.30
CA TYR A 258 13.25 -29.16 4.73
C TYR A 258 14.21 -30.28 4.26
N ASP A 259 13.71 -31.51 4.10
CA ASP A 259 14.47 -32.68 3.65
C ASP A 259 14.62 -32.80 2.11
N GLY A 260 14.00 -31.89 1.35
CA GLY A 260 13.97 -31.89 -0.12
C GLY A 260 12.96 -32.83 -0.74
N SER A 261 12.03 -33.40 0.03
CA SER A 261 10.93 -34.22 -0.51
C SER A 261 9.74 -33.41 -1.02
N GLY A 262 9.80 -32.08 -0.88
CA GLY A 262 8.77 -31.14 -1.31
C GLY A 262 8.77 -30.86 -2.81
N TYR A 263 8.00 -29.83 -3.20
CA TYR A 263 7.82 -29.42 -4.59
C TYR A 263 7.57 -27.89 -4.65
N PRO A 264 7.77 -27.25 -5.82
CA PRO A 264 8.07 -27.81 -7.15
C PRO A 264 9.55 -28.08 -7.45
N GLU A 265 10.49 -27.53 -6.67
CA GLU A 265 11.93 -27.58 -6.96
C GLU A 265 12.66 -28.62 -6.11
N GLY A 266 12.04 -29.12 -5.02
CA GLY A 266 12.64 -30.14 -4.16
C GLY A 266 13.80 -29.58 -3.33
N LEU A 267 13.64 -28.34 -2.86
CA LEU A 267 14.68 -27.59 -2.18
C LEU A 267 14.95 -28.20 -0.81
N ARG A 268 16.22 -28.36 -0.46
CA ARG A 268 16.64 -28.71 0.89
C ARG A 268 16.89 -27.46 1.69
N GLY A 269 16.79 -27.54 3.02
CA GLY A 269 16.98 -26.39 3.92
C GLY A 269 18.30 -25.62 3.73
N CYS A 270 19.29 -26.21 3.08
CA CYS A 270 20.59 -25.60 2.76
C CYS A 270 20.64 -24.91 1.38
N ASP A 271 19.67 -25.20 0.50
CA ASP A 271 19.69 -24.88 -0.93
C ASP A 271 18.73 -23.73 -1.28
N SER A 272 17.59 -23.61 -0.57
CA SER A 272 16.55 -22.58 -0.79
C SER A 272 16.89 -21.20 -0.22
N PHE A 273 17.72 -21.15 0.81
CA PHE A 273 18.17 -19.91 1.46
C PHE A 273 19.57 -20.18 1.93
N GLY A 274 20.57 -19.52 1.33
CA GLY A 274 21.98 -19.75 1.65
C GLY A 274 22.16 -19.81 3.17
N CYS A 275 22.90 -20.81 3.66
CA CYS A 275 23.12 -21.06 5.10
C CYS A 275 23.64 -19.85 5.91
N GLU A 276 23.97 -18.72 5.27
CA GLU A 276 24.29 -17.43 5.91
C GLU A 276 23.19 -16.37 5.84
N ASP A 277 22.19 -16.49 4.94
CA ASP A 277 21.15 -15.48 4.68
C ASP A 277 19.92 -15.59 5.59
N PHE A 278 19.71 -16.72 6.28
CA PHE A 278 18.68 -16.78 7.32
C PHE A 278 19.10 -16.01 8.60
N ARG A 279 20.40 -15.76 8.79
CA ARG A 279 20.95 -15.00 9.94
C ARG A 279 21.12 -13.51 9.67
N ALA A 280 21.18 -13.12 8.40
CA ALA A 280 21.25 -11.72 8.01
C ALA A 280 20.13 -11.53 7.00
N GLY A 281 19.00 -10.93 7.39
CA GLY A 281 17.84 -10.66 6.54
C GLY A 281 18.20 -9.90 5.27
N ARG A 282 18.81 -10.58 4.30
CA ARG A 282 19.37 -10.06 3.06
C ARG A 282 18.51 -10.45 1.88
N TYR A 283 17.19 -10.34 2.07
CA TYR A 283 16.24 -10.06 1.01
C TYR A 283 15.13 -9.14 1.54
N LEU A 284 15.47 -8.16 2.40
CA LEU A 284 14.59 -7.03 2.79
C LEU A 284 15.41 -5.79 3.14
#